data_AF-Q0FXV4-F1
#
_entry.id   AF-Q0FXV4-F1
#
_cell.length_a   1.000
_cell.length_b   1.000
_cell.length_c   1.000
_cell.angle_alpha   90.00
_cell.angle_beta   90.00
_cell.angle_gamma   90.00
#
_symmetry.space_group_name_H-M   'P 1'
#
loop_
_entity.id
_entity.type
_entity.pdbx_description
1 polymer ?
#
loop_
_entity_poly.entity_id
_entity_poly.type
_entity_poly.pdbx_seq_one_letter_code
_entity_poly.pdbx_strand_id
1 'polypeptide(L)'
;MEIVPWVFLIGILSVLCIRGVHGVRHSATAPQQLPFLGGGTPDTHAWQRYHIRYYSMTLLFIAFEMEMMFMYPWAVVFVEEGGMAMMEMGMFLAILSIGIVYAWREGVFRWQ
;
A
#
# COMPACT_ATOMS: atom_id res chain seq x y z
N MET A 1 5.90 -36.55 -3.26
CA MET A 1 5.02 -36.36 -4.45
C MET A 1 3.54 -36.49 -4.10
N GLU A 2 3.17 -37.00 -2.93
CA GLU A 2 1.75 -37.26 -2.58
C GLU A 2 0.97 -36.04 -2.09
N ILE A 3 1.64 -34.96 -1.66
CA ILE A 3 0.99 -33.75 -1.12
C ILE A 3 0.46 -32.83 -2.24
N VAL A 4 1.13 -32.84 -3.39
CA VAL A 4 0.81 -32.01 -4.56
C VAL A 4 -0.64 -32.17 -5.03
N PRO A 5 -1.20 -33.38 -5.24
CA PRO A 5 -2.60 -33.53 -5.67
C PRO A 5 -3.61 -33.02 -4.65
N TRP A 6 -3.34 -33.13 -3.35
CA TRP A 6 -4.23 -32.61 -2.30
C TRP A 6 -4.28 -31.08 -2.28
N VAL A 7 -3.14 -30.42 -2.53
CA VAL A 7 -3.09 -28.94 -2.66
C VAL A 7 -3.95 -28.48 -3.84
N PHE A 8 -3.88 -29.16 -4.98
CA PHE A 8 -4.72 -28.84 -6.14
C PHE A 8 -6.21 -29.10 -5.88
N LEU A 9 -6.55 -30.21 -5.21
CA LEU A 9 -7.94 -30.53 -4.85
C LEU A 9 -8.54 -29.51 -3.90
N ILE A 10 -7.82 -29.10 -2.86
CA ILE A 10 -8.28 -28.07 -1.92
C ILE A 10 -8.43 -26.72 -2.63
N GLY A 11 -7.49 -26.37 -3.51
CA GLY A 11 -7.57 -25.17 -4.35
C GLY A 11 -8.84 -25.17 -5.21
N ILE A 12 -9.12 -26.26 -5.93
CA ILE A 12 -10.31 -26.38 -6.78
C ILE A 12 -11.59 -26.35 -5.93
N LEU A 13 -11.63 -27.08 -4.81
CA LEU A 13 -12.78 -27.13 -3.93
C LEU A 13 -13.09 -25.75 -3.33
N SER A 14 -12.05 -25.00 -2.94
CA SER A 14 -12.21 -23.64 -2.40
C SER A 14 -12.79 -22.68 -3.44
N VAL A 15 -12.31 -22.72 -4.69
CA VAL A 15 -12.84 -21.91 -5.79
C VAL A 15 -14.28 -22.27 -6.13
N LEU A 16 -14.63 -23.56 -6.15
CA LEU A 16 -16.00 -24.03 -6.39
C LEU A 16 -16.93 -23.63 -5.25
N CYS A 17 -16.48 -23.73 -4.00
CA CYS A 17 -17.23 -23.29 -2.83
C CYS A 17 -17.52 -21.79 -2.87
N ILE A 18 -16.50 -20.97 -3.19
CA ILE A 18 -16.65 -19.52 -3.36
C ILE A 18 -17.69 -19.21 -4.45
N ARG A 19 -17.62 -19.85 -5.62
CA ARG A 19 -18.63 -19.65 -6.70
C ARG A 19 -20.03 -20.05 -6.26
N GLY A 20 -20.18 -21.18 -5.58
CA GLY A 20 -21.47 -21.64 -5.06
C GLY A 20 -22.09 -20.65 -4.08
N VAL A 21 -21.30 -20.15 -3.13
CA VAL A 21 -21.74 -19.14 -2.16
C VAL A 21 -22.08 -17.80 -2.83
N HIS A 22 -21.33 -17.39 -3.86
CA HIS A 22 -21.66 -16.20 -4.64
C HIS A 22 -22.99 -16.33 -5.41
N GLY A 23 -23.36 -17.54 -5.85
CA GLY A 23 -24.62 -17.80 -6.56
C GLY A 23 -25.87 -17.84 -5.66
N VAL A 24 -25.70 -18.10 -4.35
CA VAL A 24 -26.80 -18.12 -3.36
C VAL A 24 -27.11 -16.71 -2.81
N ARG A 25 -26.29 -15.71 -3.13
CA ARG A 25 -26.56 -14.33 -2.73
C ARG A 25 -27.82 -13.83 -3.43
N HIS A 26 -28.79 -13.38 -2.62
CA HIS A 26 -29.99 -12.71 -3.12
C HIS A 26 -29.61 -11.57 -4.07
N SER A 27 -30.24 -11.52 -5.25
CA SER A 27 -30.18 -10.33 -6.11
C SER A 27 -30.61 -9.12 -5.31
N ALA A 28 -29.72 -8.14 -5.18
CA ALA A 28 -30.03 -6.87 -4.54
C ALA A 28 -31.25 -6.24 -5.23
N THR A 29 -32.24 -5.81 -4.44
CA THR A 29 -33.42 -5.08 -4.95
C THR A 29 -32.95 -3.75 -5.55
N ALA A 30 -33.66 -3.18 -6.51
CA ALA A 30 -33.31 -1.90 -7.16
C ALA A 30 -32.76 -0.79 -6.22
N PRO A 31 -33.33 -0.51 -5.02
CA PRO A 31 -32.78 0.49 -4.10
C PRO A 31 -31.45 0.09 -3.43
N GLN A 32 -31.13 -1.21 -3.35
CA GLN A 32 -29.89 -1.74 -2.76
C GLN A 32 -28.73 -1.77 -3.77
N GLN A 33 -29.02 -1.60 -5.06
CA GLN A 33 -28.02 -1.58 -6.13
C GLN A 33 -27.43 -0.18 -6.39
N LEU A 34 -28.00 0.87 -5.76
CA LEU A 34 -27.57 2.25 -5.93
C LEU A 34 -26.53 2.62 -4.86
N PRO A 35 -25.50 3.45 -5.19
CA PRO A 35 -24.43 3.82 -4.25
C PRO A 35 -24.85 4.66 -3.03
N PHE A 36 -26.14 4.91 -2.80
CA PHE A 36 -26.61 5.78 -1.73
C PHE A 36 -28.05 5.48 -1.31
N LEU A 37 -28.28 5.24 -0.01
CA LEU A 37 -29.61 4.99 0.56
C LEU A 37 -30.52 6.23 0.61
N GLY A 38 -30.02 7.44 0.30
CA GLY A 38 -30.81 8.67 0.36
C GLY A 38 -31.53 9.04 -0.94
N GLY A 39 -31.74 8.10 -1.87
CA GLY A 39 -32.71 8.22 -2.96
C GLY A 39 -32.28 9.03 -4.19
N GLY A 40 -31.06 9.56 -4.23
CA GLY A 40 -30.49 10.26 -5.38
C GLY A 40 -29.68 9.34 -6.29
N THR A 41 -29.77 9.54 -7.60
CA THR A 41 -28.86 8.90 -8.57
C THR A 41 -27.49 9.60 -8.52
N PRO A 42 -26.38 8.87 -8.55
CA PRO A 42 -25.05 9.48 -8.52
C PRO A 42 -24.78 10.31 -9.78
N ASP A 43 -24.54 11.62 -9.61
CA ASP A 43 -24.22 12.54 -10.72
C ASP A 43 -22.80 12.37 -11.27
N THR A 44 -21.96 11.60 -10.59
CA THR A 44 -20.52 11.49 -10.90
C THR A 44 -20.06 10.05 -10.71
N HIS A 45 -19.17 9.59 -11.59
CA HIS A 45 -18.63 8.24 -11.49
C HIS A 45 -17.80 8.07 -10.20
N ALA A 46 -17.91 6.92 -9.54
CA ALA A 46 -17.29 6.67 -8.24
C ALA A 46 -15.76 6.86 -8.22
N TRP A 47 -15.12 6.78 -9.39
CA TRP A 47 -13.67 6.87 -9.57
C TRP A 47 -13.17 8.28 -9.92
N GLN A 48 -14.08 9.23 -10.11
CA GLN A 48 -13.73 10.58 -10.60
C GLN A 48 -13.11 11.48 -9.51
N ARG A 49 -13.19 11.09 -8.24
CA ARG A 49 -12.61 11.86 -7.12
C ARG A 49 -11.19 11.39 -6.80
N TYR A 50 -10.24 11.69 -7.67
CA TYR A 50 -8.83 11.49 -7.36
C TYR A 50 -8.17 12.80 -6.96
N HIS A 51 -7.80 12.94 -5.69
CA HIS A 51 -6.97 14.05 -5.23
C HIS A 51 -5.50 13.68 -5.38
N ILE A 52 -4.74 14.48 -6.15
CA ILE A 52 -3.30 14.29 -6.41
C ILE A 52 -2.46 14.12 -5.12
N ARG A 53 -2.94 14.65 -3.99
CA ARG A 53 -2.23 14.68 -2.70
C ARG A 53 -1.94 13.31 -2.11
N TYR A 54 -2.81 12.33 -2.35
CA TYR A 54 -2.57 10.96 -1.87
C TYR A 54 -1.35 10.33 -2.55
N TYR A 55 -1.07 10.71 -3.80
CA TYR A 55 0.09 10.21 -4.53
C TYR A 55 1.41 10.69 -3.91
N SER A 56 1.52 11.98 -3.60
CA SER A 56 2.73 12.56 -3.01
C SER A 56 3.04 11.98 -1.62
N MET A 57 2.00 11.77 -0.80
CA MET A 57 2.16 11.12 0.52
C MET A 57 2.62 9.66 0.38
N THR A 58 2.05 8.92 -0.58
CA THR A 58 2.46 7.53 -0.87
C THR A 58 3.89 7.45 -1.37
N LEU A 59 4.29 8.32 -2.29
CA LEU A 59 5.67 8.35 -2.78
C LEU A 59 6.67 8.66 -1.67
N LEU A 60 6.35 9.61 -0.80
CA LEU A 60 7.19 9.93 0.36
C LEU A 60 7.28 8.74 1.32
N PHE A 61 6.16 8.08 1.60
CA PHE A 61 6.12 6.89 2.45
C PHE A 61 6.99 5.77 1.88
N ILE A 62 6.89 5.49 0.57
CA ILE A 62 7.72 4.48 -0.11
C ILE A 62 9.20 4.85 -0.02
N ALA A 63 9.55 6.12 -0.25
CA ALA A 63 10.94 6.58 -0.15
C ALA A 63 11.50 6.37 1.26
N PHE A 64 10.72 6.68 2.29
CA PHE A 64 11.09 6.47 3.70
C PHE A 64 11.17 4.98 4.07
N GLU A 65 10.27 4.12 3.60
CA GLU A 65 10.38 2.69 3.84
C GLU A 65 11.64 2.09 3.22
N MET A 66 12.03 2.56 2.04
CA MET A 66 13.30 2.14 1.41
C MET A 66 14.51 2.56 2.25
N GLU A 67 14.51 3.73 2.87
CA GLU A 67 15.56 4.17 3.81
C GLU A 67 15.73 3.18 4.96
N MET A 68 14.62 2.80 5.60
CA MET A 68 14.62 1.81 6.69
C MET A 68 15.11 0.44 6.23
N MET A 69 14.77 0.03 5.00
CA MET A 69 15.27 -1.23 4.41
C MET A 69 16.80 -1.24 4.32
N PHE A 70 17.43 -0.11 4.02
CA PHE A 70 18.90 0.02 3.98
C PHE A 70 19.55 0.13 5.37
N MET A 71 18.82 0.60 6.37
CA MET A 71 19.32 0.67 7.75
C MET A 71 19.54 -0.71 8.37
N TYR A 72 18.73 -1.72 8.02
CA TYR A 72 18.87 -3.08 8.57
C TYR A 72 20.23 -3.73 8.28
N PRO A 73 20.70 -3.86 7.02
CA PRO A 73 22.00 -4.46 6.74
C PRO A 73 23.15 -3.61 7.29
N TRP A 74 23.02 -2.27 7.25
CA TRP A 74 24.02 -1.40 7.85
C TRP A 74 24.19 -1.62 9.35
N ALA A 75 23.09 -1.80 10.10
CA ALA A 75 23.15 -2.03 11.54
C ALA A 75 23.95 -3.31 11.89
N VAL A 76 23.93 -4.31 11.00
CA VAL A 76 24.75 -5.52 11.13
C VAL A 76 26.23 -5.21 10.89
N VAL A 77 26.55 -4.46 9.82
CA VAL A 77 27.94 -4.10 9.46
C VAL A 77 28.57 -3.11 10.46
N PHE A 78 27.77 -2.28 11.10
CA PHE A 78 28.23 -1.29 12.08
C PHE A 78 29.03 -1.92 13.24
N VAL A 79 28.73 -3.18 13.60
CA VAL A 79 29.46 -3.89 14.66
C VAL A 79 30.91 -4.15 14.28
N GLU A 80 31.21 -4.35 13.00
CA GLU A 80 32.56 -4.65 12.49
C GLU A 80 33.33 -3.37 12.10
N GLU A 81 32.65 -2.44 11.43
CA GLU A 81 33.26 -1.23 10.83
C GLU A 81 33.19 0.01 11.74
N GLY A 82 32.29 0.02 12.73
CA GLY A 82 32.15 1.08 13.72
C GLY A 82 31.99 2.49 13.12
N GLY A 83 32.98 3.35 13.34
CA GLY A 83 32.91 4.78 13.03
C GLY A 83 32.83 5.12 11.54
N MET A 84 33.47 4.31 10.67
CA MET A 84 33.41 4.52 9.22
C MET A 84 32.00 4.27 8.71
N ALA A 85 31.42 3.12 9.08
CA ALA A 85 30.03 2.80 8.76
C ALA A 85 29.05 3.87 9.28
N MET A 86 29.31 4.48 10.44
CA MET A 86 28.47 5.57 10.95
C MET A 86 28.51 6.82 10.05
N MET A 87 29.68 7.20 9.54
CA MET A 87 29.79 8.33 8.60
C MET A 87 29.09 8.04 7.27
N GLU A 88 29.24 6.82 6.74
CA GLU A 88 28.59 6.41 5.50
C GLU A 88 27.07 6.42 5.62
N MET A 89 26.52 5.87 6.71
CA MET A 89 25.07 5.93 6.97
C MET A 89 24.62 7.37 7.25
N GLY A 90 25.38 8.15 8.01
CA GLY A 90 25.07 9.56 8.24
C GLY A 90 24.98 10.36 6.93
N MET A 91 25.89 10.12 5.98
CA MET A 91 25.85 10.72 4.65
C MET A 91 24.62 10.26 3.86
N PHE A 92 24.30 8.97 3.90
CA PHE A 92 23.12 8.40 3.24
C PHE A 92 21.81 9.03 3.77
N LEU A 93 21.63 9.07 5.08
CA LEU A 93 20.48 9.69 5.74
C LEU A 93 20.40 11.18 5.43
N ALA A 94 21.53 11.89 5.39
CA ALA A 94 21.55 13.32 5.05
C ALA A 94 21.04 13.59 3.63
N ILE A 95 21.45 12.79 2.66
CA ILE A 95 21.01 12.93 1.26
C ILE A 95 19.49 12.68 1.14
N LEU A 96 18.97 11.65 1.80
CA LEU A 96 17.53 11.35 1.78
C LEU A 96 16.71 12.41 2.55
N SER A 97 17.22 12.87 3.68
CA SER A 97 16.60 13.94 4.49
C SER A 97 16.43 15.23 3.69
N ILE A 98 17.34 15.55 2.77
CA ILE A 98 17.18 16.70 1.85
C ILE A 98 15.92 16.56 1.01
N GLY A 99 15.59 15.35 0.53
CA GLY A 99 14.35 15.09 -0.20
C GLY A 99 13.09 15.35 0.63
N ILE A 100 13.11 14.97 1.90
CA ILE A 100 12.01 15.24 2.85
C ILE A 100 11.88 16.74 3.12
N VAL A 101 13.00 17.43 3.36
CA VAL A 101 13.01 18.88 3.58
C VAL A 101 12.47 19.61 2.36
N TYR A 102 12.85 19.19 1.14
CA TYR A 102 12.32 19.74 -0.09
C TYR A 102 10.80 19.55 -0.20
N ALA A 103 10.30 18.33 0.03
CA ALA A 103 8.86 18.03 0.02
C ALA A 103 8.09 18.86 1.06
N TRP A 104 8.68 19.11 2.22
CA TRP A 104 8.10 20.02 3.21
C TRP A 104 8.02 21.45 2.67
N ARG A 105 9.10 21.98 2.08
CA ARG A 105 9.07 23.34 1.52
C ARG A 105 8.02 23.52 0.43
N GLU A 106 7.76 22.49 -0.36
CA GLU A 106 6.72 22.48 -1.40
C GLU A 106 5.29 22.38 -0.84
N GLY A 107 5.14 22.20 0.48
CA GLY A 107 3.84 22.17 1.14
C GLY A 107 3.05 20.89 0.88
N VAL A 108 3.73 19.79 0.54
CA VAL A 108 3.09 18.47 0.31
C VAL A 108 2.23 18.02 1.50
N PHE A 109 2.57 18.48 2.71
CA PHE A 109 1.86 18.16 3.95
C PHE A 109 0.67 19.08 4.27
N ARG A 110 0.37 20.09 3.46
CA ARG A 110 -0.74 21.01 3.73
C ARG A 110 -2.08 20.40 3.30
N TRP A 111 -3.00 20.26 4.26
CA TRP A 111 -4.39 19.89 4.01
C TRP A 111 -5.25 21.14 3.80
N GLN A 112 -5.90 21.23 2.62
CA GLN A 112 -6.97 22.18 2.30
C GLN A 112 -8.17 21.46 1.69
#